data_AF-A0A382G5E2-F1
#
_entry.id   AF-A0A382G5E2-F1
#
_cell.length_a   1.000
_cell.length_b   1.000
_cell.length_c   1.000
_cell.angle_alpha   90.00
_cell.angle_beta   90.00
_cell.angle_gamma   90.00
#
_symmetry.space_group_name_H-M   'P 1'
#
loop_
_entity.id
_entity.type
_entity.pdbx_description
1 polymer ?
#
loop_
_entity_poly.entity_id
_entity_poly.type
_entity_poly.pdbx_seq_one_letter_code
_entity_poly.pdbx_strand_id
1 'polypeptide(L)'
;MTPKMQMKNWKEKPFLLKKSQISISVLWIIYKSYTRFPNFIKYIDPHFFSSVALEISTSCNNTCYYCPDKLKGTPTDFMEESTFNEIINQSKTISFSGVINYHFYNEP
;
A
#
# COMPACT_ATOMS: atom_id res chain seq x y z
N MET A 1 -42.35 15.42 35.17
CA MET A 1 -42.16 15.81 33.75
C MET A 1 -41.24 14.78 33.11
N THR A 2 -41.79 13.82 32.38
CA THR A 2 -41.01 12.91 31.52
C THR A 2 -40.85 13.56 30.14
N PRO A 3 -39.64 13.75 29.62
CA PRO A 3 -39.51 14.23 28.25
C PRO A 3 -39.88 13.08 27.30
N LYS A 4 -40.95 13.26 26.53
CA LYS A 4 -41.22 12.45 25.34
C LYS A 4 -40.16 12.79 24.31
N MET A 5 -39.15 11.93 24.17
CA MET A 5 -38.21 12.02 23.06
C MET A 5 -38.83 11.32 21.84
N GLN A 6 -39.57 12.09 21.05
CA GLN A 6 -39.93 11.72 19.68
C GLN A 6 -38.80 12.22 18.76
N MET A 7 -38.01 11.30 18.21
CA MET A 7 -37.14 11.58 17.08
C MET A 7 -37.38 10.52 16.00
N LYS A 8 -38.33 10.81 15.12
CA LYS A 8 -38.55 10.09 13.87
C LYS A 8 -37.42 10.48 12.91
N ASN A 9 -36.24 9.90 13.11
CA ASN A 9 -35.04 10.25 12.37
C ASN A 9 -35.01 9.46 11.06
N TRP A 10 -35.55 10.04 9.99
CA TRP A 10 -35.59 9.45 8.64
C TRP A 10 -34.20 9.26 7.99
N LYS A 11 -33.14 9.61 8.72
CA LYS A 11 -31.73 9.44 8.34
C LYS A 11 -31.13 8.09 8.78
N GLU A 12 -31.87 7.25 9.49
CA GLU A 12 -31.45 5.88 9.84
C GLU A 12 -31.75 4.84 8.74
N LYS A 13 -31.60 5.25 7.47
CA LYS A 13 -31.41 4.28 6.40
C LYS A 13 -29.94 4.29 5.96
N PRO A 14 -28.96 3.95 6.82
CA PRO A 14 -27.68 3.56 6.27
C PRO A 14 -27.93 2.25 5.55
N PHE A 15 -27.98 2.33 4.22
CA PHE A 15 -27.38 1.28 3.43
C PHE A 15 -28.00 -0.12 3.67
N LEU A 16 -29.31 -0.25 3.51
CA LEU A 16 -29.92 -1.55 3.18
C LEU A 16 -29.61 -1.91 1.71
N LEU A 17 -28.34 -1.80 1.33
CA LEU A 17 -27.81 -2.49 0.18
C LEU A 17 -27.84 -3.96 0.56
N LYS A 18 -28.90 -4.62 0.08
CA LYS A 18 -29.11 -6.06 -0.03
C LYS A 18 -27.76 -6.77 0.12
N LYS A 19 -27.55 -7.36 1.30
CA LYS A 19 -26.31 -8.03 1.72
C LYS A 19 -26.04 -9.18 0.76
N SER A 20 -25.43 -8.86 -0.38
CA SER A 20 -24.99 -9.82 -1.38
C SER A 20 -23.99 -10.71 -0.68
N GLN A 21 -24.40 -11.94 -0.42
CA GLN A 21 -23.70 -12.92 0.40
C GLN A 21 -22.56 -13.57 -0.41
N ILE A 22 -21.84 -12.78 -1.21
CA ILE A 22 -20.69 -13.27 -1.96
C ILE A 22 -19.63 -13.61 -0.93
N SER A 23 -19.25 -14.89 -0.89
CA SER A 23 -18.19 -15.37 -0.02
C SER A 23 -16.90 -14.59 -0.30
N ILE A 24 -16.19 -14.22 0.77
CA ILE A 24 -14.88 -13.54 0.71
C ILE A 24 -13.93 -14.29 -0.24
N SER A 25 -14.00 -15.63 -0.29
CA SER A 25 -13.20 -16.46 -1.17
C SER A 25 -13.46 -16.18 -2.66
N VAL A 26 -14.72 -15.93 -3.03
CA VAL A 26 -15.11 -15.61 -4.41
C VAL A 26 -14.60 -14.23 -4.79
N LEU A 27 -14.74 -13.25 -3.89
CA LEU A 27 -14.17 -11.91 -4.09
C LEU A 27 -12.65 -11.96 -4.28
N TRP A 28 -11.96 -12.80 -3.51
CA TRP A 28 -10.53 -13.04 -3.64
C TRP A 28 -10.14 -13.63 -5.01
N ILE A 29 -10.89 -14.62 -5.50
CA ILE A 29 -10.65 -15.21 -6.83
C ILE A 29 -10.81 -14.14 -7.91
N ILE A 30 -11.88 -13.34 -7.84
CA ILE A 30 -12.14 -12.27 -8.81
C ILE A 30 -11.03 -11.22 -8.77
N TYR A 31 -10.67 -10.72 -7.58
CA TYR A 31 -9.61 -9.73 -7.40
C TYR A 31 -8.25 -10.24 -7.90
N LYS A 32 -7.92 -11.49 -7.59
CA LYS A 32 -6.69 -12.15 -8.03
C LYS A 32 -6.63 -12.25 -9.55
N SER A 33 -7.73 -12.62 -10.21
CA SER A 33 -7.79 -12.64 -11.68
C SER A 33 -7.70 -11.24 -12.28
N TYR A 34 -8.39 -10.26 -11.68
CA TYR A 34 -8.39 -8.86 -12.12
C TYR A 34 -7.02 -8.20 -12.05
N THR A 35 -6.19 -8.56 -11.06
CA THR A 35 -4.83 -8.03 -10.92
C THR A 35 -3.81 -8.78 -11.79
N ARG A 36 -3.95 -10.11 -11.91
CA ARG A 36 -2.99 -10.94 -12.65
C ARG A 36 -3.07 -10.79 -14.16
N PHE A 37 -4.27 -10.65 -14.71
CA PHE A 37 -4.47 -10.53 -16.14
C PHE A 37 -3.76 -9.29 -16.74
N PRO A 38 -3.94 -8.06 -16.22
CA PRO A 38 -3.22 -6.90 -16.73
C PRO A 38 -1.70 -7.01 -16.49
N ASN A 39 -1.27 -7.60 -15.37
CA ASN A 39 0.16 -7.85 -15.11
C ASN A 39 0.76 -8.80 -16.14
N PHE A 40 0.07 -9.88 -16.49
CA PHE A 40 0.51 -10.81 -17.52
C PHE A 40 0.58 -10.17 -18.90
N ILE A 41 -0.42 -9.35 -19.28
CA ILE A 41 -0.39 -8.63 -20.56
C ILE A 41 0.78 -7.65 -20.63
N LYS A 42 1.02 -6.91 -19.55
CA LYS A 42 1.99 -5.82 -19.55
C LYS A 42 3.43 -6.30 -19.33
N TYR A 43 3.63 -7.24 -18.42
CA TYR A 43 4.96 -7.64 -17.94
C TYR A 43 5.31 -9.10 -18.25
N ILE A 44 4.39 -9.86 -18.87
CA ILE A 44 4.57 -11.31 -19.15
C ILE A 44 4.75 -12.13 -17.86
N ASP A 45 4.36 -11.56 -16.72
CA ASP A 45 4.39 -12.20 -15.41
C ASP A 45 3.08 -11.89 -14.67
N PRO A 46 2.22 -12.89 -14.38
CA PRO A 46 0.99 -12.64 -13.63
C PRO A 46 1.27 -12.25 -12.17
N HIS A 47 2.45 -12.56 -11.65
CA HIS A 47 2.91 -12.29 -10.30
C HIS A 47 3.80 -11.04 -10.19
N PHE A 48 3.84 -10.23 -11.25
CA PHE A 48 4.61 -8.99 -11.26
C PHE A 48 4.24 -8.09 -10.07
N PHE A 49 5.26 -7.51 -9.42
CA PHE A 49 5.07 -6.71 -8.22
C PHE A 49 4.30 -5.42 -8.52
N SER A 50 3.44 -5.01 -7.60
CA SER A 50 2.67 -3.75 -7.70
C SER A 50 3.37 -2.56 -7.06
N SER A 51 4.38 -2.81 -6.24
CA SER A 51 5.11 -1.78 -5.51
C SER A 51 6.56 -2.18 -5.30
N VAL A 52 7.44 -1.20 -5.33
CA VAL A 52 8.84 -1.32 -4.93
C VAL A 52 9.11 -0.30 -3.82
N ALA A 53 9.84 -0.71 -2.79
CA ALA A 53 10.35 0.21 -1.78
C ALA A 53 11.85 0.39 -2.02
N LEU A 54 12.30 1.64 -2.03
CA LEU A 54 13.68 2.05 -2.19
C LEU A 54 14.14 2.66 -0.89
N GLU A 55 15.11 2.05 -0.23
CA GLU A 55 15.72 2.61 0.97
C GLU A 55 16.72 3.70 0.56
N ILE A 56 16.25 4.94 0.40
CA ILE A 56 17.10 6.06 -0.05
C ILE A 56 18.03 6.59 1.05
N SER A 57 17.75 6.23 2.30
CA SER A 57 18.46 6.63 3.50
C SER A 57 18.35 5.51 4.52
N THR A 58 19.35 5.31 5.36
CA THR A 58 19.25 4.41 6.54
C THR A 58 18.94 5.20 7.82
N SER A 59 18.91 6.53 7.73
CA SER A 59 18.70 7.43 8.86
C SER A 59 17.23 7.58 9.24
N CYS A 60 16.95 7.58 10.55
CA CYS A 60 15.70 8.05 11.12
C CYS A 60 16.01 8.93 12.34
N ASN A 61 15.35 10.07 12.47
CA ASN A 61 15.52 10.97 13.63
C ASN A 61 14.71 10.51 14.86
N ASN A 62 13.85 9.51 14.71
CA ASN A 62 12.93 9.03 15.74
C ASN A 62 13.26 7.61 16.20
N THR A 63 12.97 7.32 17.46
CA THR A 63 13.06 5.97 18.05
C THR A 63 11.67 5.45 18.42
N CYS A 64 10.84 5.28 17.40
CA CYS A 64 9.46 4.82 17.56
C CYS A 64 9.42 3.47 18.28
N TYR A 65 8.56 3.33 19.30
CA TYR A 65 8.54 2.15 20.17
C TYR A 65 8.22 0.83 19.44
N TYR A 66 7.55 0.92 18.29
CA TYR A 66 7.14 -0.18 17.43
C TYR A 66 8.07 -0.38 16.23
N CYS A 67 9.11 0.44 16.06
CA CYS A 67 10.04 0.33 14.93
C CYS A 67 11.09 -0.77 15.20
N PRO A 68 11.32 -1.70 14.25
CA PRO A 68 12.37 -2.71 14.38
C PRO A 68 13.77 -2.12 14.61
N ASP A 69 14.06 -0.96 14.01
CA ASP A 69 15.37 -0.32 14.08
C ASP A 69 15.64 0.49 15.36
N LYS A 70 14.71 0.48 16.31
CA LYS A 70 14.87 1.18 17.61
C LYS A 70 16.19 0.84 18.34
N LEU A 71 16.68 -0.39 18.19
CA LEU A 71 17.80 -0.94 18.99
C LEU A 71 19.17 -0.82 18.32
N LYS A 72 19.20 -0.55 17.01
CA LYS A 72 20.44 -0.39 16.26
C LYS A 72 20.51 1.08 15.88
N GLY A 73 21.53 1.81 16.34
CA GLY A 73 21.85 3.08 15.70
C GLY A 73 22.15 2.76 14.24
N THR A 74 21.20 3.03 13.34
CA THR A 74 21.41 2.80 11.93
C THR A 74 22.51 3.75 11.46
N PRO A 75 23.42 3.29 10.59
CA PRO A 75 24.32 4.19 9.87
C PRO A 75 23.48 5.31 9.25
N THR A 76 24.02 6.53 9.19
CA THR A 76 23.40 7.63 8.45
C THR A 76 23.96 7.64 7.05
N ASP A 77 23.58 6.65 6.27
CA ASP A 77 24.01 6.53 4.88
C ASP A 77 22.85 6.82 3.93
N PHE A 78 23.17 7.52 2.85
CA PHE A 78 22.25 7.80 1.75
C PHE A 78 22.59 6.92 0.56
N MET A 79 21.57 6.53 -0.20
CA MET A 79 21.77 5.90 -1.49
C MET A 79 22.51 6.86 -2.42
N GLU A 80 23.50 6.36 -3.15
CA GLU A 80 24.19 7.15 -4.16
C GLU A 80 23.20 7.59 -5.25
N GLU A 81 23.25 8.86 -5.66
CA GLU A 81 22.36 9.41 -6.68
C GLU A 81 22.44 8.63 -8.01
N SER A 82 23.62 8.13 -8.37
CA SER A 82 23.80 7.30 -9.57
C SER A 82 23.00 6.00 -9.49
N THR A 83 22.98 5.35 -8.33
CA THR A 83 22.22 4.13 -8.06
C THR A 83 20.72 4.42 -8.13
N PHE A 84 20.27 5.52 -7.52
CA PHE A 84 18.87 5.94 -7.61
C PHE A 84 18.45 6.16 -9.07
N ASN A 85 19.23 6.92 -9.82
CA ASN A 85 18.97 7.19 -11.23
C ASN A 85 18.97 5.91 -12.08
N GLU A 86 19.87 4.97 -11.78
CA GLU A 86 19.88 3.66 -12.42
C GLU A 86 18.57 2.89 -12.17
N ILE A 87 18.11 2.82 -10.92
CA ILE A 87 16.84 2.17 -10.56
C ILE A 87 15.64 2.81 -11.27
N ILE A 88 15.59 4.14 -11.33
CA ILE A 88 14.52 4.86 -12.04
C ILE A 88 14.60 4.58 -13.55
N ASN A 89 15.79 4.54 -14.14
CA ASN A 89 15.98 4.20 -15.55
C ASN A 89 15.58 2.75 -15.87
N GLN A 90 15.92 1.81 -14.99
CA GLN A 90 15.50 0.41 -15.12
C GLN A 90 13.96 0.30 -15.01
N SER A 91 13.35 1.00 -14.05
CA SER A 91 11.90 1.07 -13.87
C SER A 91 11.19 1.65 -15.10
N LYS A 92 11.77 2.68 -15.71
CA LYS A 92 11.28 3.27 -16.97
C LYS A 92 11.40 2.27 -18.13
N THR A 93 12.51 1.55 -18.23
CA THR A 93 12.75 0.55 -19.30
C THR A 93 11.67 -0.54 -19.31
N ILE A 94 11.25 -1.00 -18.13
CA ILE A 94 10.17 -2.00 -18.01
C ILE A 94 8.77 -1.37 -18.03
N SER A 95 8.67 -0.06 -18.30
CA SER A 95 7.41 0.70 -18.24
C SER A 95 6.65 0.49 -16.93
N PHE A 96 7.37 0.40 -15.80
CA PHE A 96 6.78 0.18 -14.49
C PHE A 96 5.75 1.26 -14.18
N SER A 97 4.57 0.83 -13.73
CA SER A 97 3.48 1.74 -13.35
C SER A 97 2.90 1.42 -11.97
N GLY A 98 3.67 0.71 -11.15
CA GLY A 98 3.32 0.46 -9.76
C GLY A 98 3.73 1.62 -8.85
N VAL A 99 3.65 1.37 -7.54
CA VAL A 99 4.00 2.36 -6.51
C VAL A 99 5.49 2.29 -6.21
N ILE A 100 6.15 3.45 -6.15
CA ILE A 100 7.52 3.58 -5.64
C ILE A 100 7.42 4.21 -4.26
N ASN A 101 7.85 3.49 -3.23
CA ASN A 101 8.00 4.00 -1.88
C ASN A 101 9.48 4.33 -1.64
N TYR A 102 9.78 5.37 -0.88
CA TYR A 102 11.16 5.78 -0.58
C TYR A 102 11.59 5.43 0.84
N HIS A 103 10.80 4.60 1.54
CA HIS A 103 11.05 4.28 2.93
C HIS A 103 11.00 2.78 3.21
N PHE A 104 11.74 2.38 4.24
CA PHE A 104 11.65 1.08 4.90
C PHE A 104 11.41 1.29 6.40
N TYR A 105 12.48 1.53 7.15
CA TYR A 105 12.48 1.81 8.59
C TYR A 105 13.15 3.15 8.93
N ASN A 106 13.34 3.97 7.90
CA ASN A 106 13.99 5.27 7.87
C ASN A 106 12.96 6.40 7.79
N GLU A 107 13.44 7.65 7.96
CA GLU A 107 12.72 8.83 7.51
C GLU A 107 13.23 9.18 6.10
N PRO A 108 12.37 9.13 5.06
CA PRO A 108 12.75 9.45 3.68
C PRO A 108 13.04 10.93 3.45
#